data_AF-A0A502ELP8-F1
#
_entry.id   AF-A0A502ELP8-F1
#
_cell.length_a   1.000
_cell.length_b   1.000
_cell.length_c   1.000
_cell.angle_alpha   90.00
_cell.angle_beta   90.00
_cell.angle_gamma   90.00
#
_symmetry.space_group_name_H-M   'P 1'
#
loop_
_entity.id
_entity.type
_entity.pdbx_description
1 polymer ?
#
loop_
_entity_poly.entity_id
_entity_poly.type
_entity_poly.pdbx_seq_one_letter_code
_entity_poly.pdbx_strand_id
1 'polypeptide(L)'
;MNKIKLAIFTLSILAIVSCKSNEENQVNNIATDSISVENLDPSNDDIEHDNSLPKYKTIKEMFEASYDFSEEVGTLKFISLEESKLHVQVSKPIFEGDLKNIIAEQVKRDIVYVAFQTFAQTEINALTITSVPNSNDKPNKYFDIYKKTVKVNRENALLILKKYLDTNNFSILYENQNRLWVPSKQFSVLKFEKLNEVYSMIEN
;
A
#
# COMPACT_ATOMS: atom_id res chain seq x y z
N MET A 1 -28.69 20.78 54.26
CA MET A 1 -29.12 19.38 54.06
C MET A 1 -29.13 19.07 52.57
N ASN A 2 -28.00 18.68 52.01
CA ASN A 2 -27.89 18.33 50.59
C ASN A 2 -27.89 16.81 50.46
N LYS A 3 -28.89 16.31 49.73
CA LYS A 3 -29.15 14.88 49.53
C LYS A 3 -28.24 14.32 48.45
N ILE A 4 -27.51 13.27 48.83
CA ILE A 4 -26.71 12.37 48.00
C ILE A 4 -27.63 11.76 46.93
N LYS A 5 -27.21 11.80 45.65
CA LYS A 5 -27.75 10.92 44.61
C LYS A 5 -26.65 10.00 44.10
N LEU A 6 -26.99 8.74 44.22
CA LEU A 6 -26.22 7.51 44.03
C LEU A 6 -25.91 7.28 42.55
N ALA A 7 -24.65 7.02 42.23
CA ALA A 7 -24.20 6.55 40.93
C ALA A 7 -24.37 5.02 40.85
N ILE A 8 -25.05 4.53 39.82
CA ILE A 8 -25.16 3.10 39.53
C ILE A 8 -24.24 2.82 38.35
N PHE A 9 -23.12 2.14 38.64
CA PHE A 9 -22.21 1.53 37.68
C PHE A 9 -22.76 0.14 37.32
N THR A 10 -23.22 -0.05 36.09
CA THR A 10 -23.53 -1.40 35.57
C THR A 10 -22.34 -1.95 34.82
N LEU A 11 -21.71 -2.93 35.47
CA LEU A 11 -20.66 -3.82 35.00
C LEU A 11 -21.24 -4.75 33.92
N SER A 12 -20.79 -4.66 32.67
CA SER A 12 -21.16 -5.64 31.64
C SER A 12 -20.09 -6.72 31.55
N ILE A 13 -20.53 -7.96 31.75
CA ILE A 13 -19.72 -9.16 31.96
C ILE A 13 -19.37 -9.81 30.62
N LEU A 14 -18.11 -10.22 30.53
CA LEU A 14 -17.48 -11.13 29.58
C LEU A 14 -18.35 -12.37 29.25
N ALA A 15 -18.60 -12.62 27.97
CA ALA A 15 -19.03 -13.94 27.50
C ALA A 15 -17.84 -14.63 26.79
N ILE A 16 -17.45 -15.77 27.35
CA ILE A 16 -16.30 -16.59 26.96
C ILE A 16 -16.72 -17.52 25.82
N VAL A 17 -15.86 -17.62 24.81
CA VAL A 17 -15.90 -18.59 23.71
C VAL A 17 -15.80 -20.01 24.26
N SER A 18 -16.74 -20.87 23.88
CA SER A 18 -16.63 -22.32 24.06
C SER A 18 -17.30 -23.04 22.90
N CYS A 19 -16.56 -23.25 21.81
CA CYS A 19 -16.90 -24.27 20.82
C CYS A 19 -16.11 -25.53 21.16
N LYS A 20 -16.83 -26.55 21.61
CA LYS A 20 -16.35 -27.90 21.87
C LYS A 20 -16.98 -28.79 20.80
N SER A 21 -16.19 -29.42 19.94
CA SER A 21 -16.66 -30.32 18.89
C SER A 21 -16.15 -31.74 19.14
N ASN A 22 -17.06 -32.60 19.60
CA ASN A 22 -17.14 -34.05 19.38
C ASN A 22 -18.58 -34.26 18.85
N GLU A 23 -18.95 -35.15 17.95
CA GLU A 23 -18.51 -36.52 17.70
C GLU A 23 -19.13 -37.01 16.36
N GLU A 24 -18.87 -38.28 16.05
CA GLU A 24 -18.80 -38.91 14.74
C GLU A 24 -20.12 -39.38 14.08
N ASN A 25 -19.97 -39.64 12.76
CA ASN A 25 -20.51 -40.73 11.94
C ASN A 25 -22.02 -40.91 11.73
N GLN A 26 -22.46 -40.74 10.47
CA GLN A 26 -23.22 -41.78 9.77
C GLN A 26 -22.82 -41.91 8.29
N VAL A 27 -22.55 -43.16 7.94
CA VAL A 27 -22.22 -43.75 6.64
C VAL A 27 -23.44 -43.69 5.72
N ASN A 28 -23.24 -43.46 4.41
CA ASN A 28 -24.00 -44.15 3.37
C ASN A 28 -23.18 -44.25 2.07
N ASN A 29 -22.91 -45.51 1.70
CA ASN A 29 -22.20 -45.96 0.52
C ASN A 29 -23.03 -45.73 -0.75
N ILE A 30 -22.44 -45.16 -1.79
CA ILE A 30 -22.90 -45.32 -3.18
C ILE A 30 -21.69 -45.56 -4.09
N ALA A 31 -21.64 -46.79 -4.61
CA ALA A 31 -21.03 -47.27 -5.85
C ALA A 31 -19.78 -46.56 -6.39
N THR A 32 -18.64 -47.21 -6.17
CA THR A 32 -17.40 -47.06 -6.92
C THR A 32 -17.56 -47.57 -8.36
N ASP A 33 -17.59 -46.65 -9.32
CA ASP A 33 -17.18 -46.95 -10.69
C ASP A 33 -15.68 -46.69 -10.81
N SER A 34 -14.96 -47.74 -11.18
CA SER A 34 -13.52 -47.78 -11.36
C SER A 34 -13.10 -46.91 -12.55
N ILE A 35 -12.49 -45.76 -12.25
CA ILE A 35 -11.71 -44.97 -13.23
C ILE A 35 -10.24 -45.21 -12.93
N SER A 36 -9.55 -45.69 -13.96
CA SER A 36 -8.12 -45.98 -14.03
C SER A 36 -7.29 -44.79 -13.58
N VAL A 37 -6.44 -44.99 -12.57
CA VAL A 37 -5.39 -44.06 -12.18
C VAL A 37 -4.32 -44.10 -13.25
N GLU A 38 -4.29 -43.11 -14.12
CA GLU A 38 -3.13 -42.83 -14.96
C GLU A 38 -2.16 -42.02 -14.10
N ASN A 39 -1.01 -42.66 -13.79
CA ASN A 39 0.08 -42.07 -13.04
C ASN A 39 0.61 -40.84 -13.79
N LEU A 40 0.21 -39.64 -13.36
CA LEU A 40 0.91 -38.42 -13.72
C LEU A 40 2.17 -38.34 -12.86
N ASP A 41 3.29 -38.62 -13.54
CA ASP A 41 4.65 -38.34 -13.14
C ASP A 41 4.74 -36.93 -12.49
N PRO A 42 5.21 -36.79 -11.24
CA PRO A 42 5.53 -35.48 -10.67
C PRO A 42 6.87 -35.04 -11.27
N SER A 43 6.88 -34.72 -12.56
CA SER A 43 7.98 -34.01 -13.19
C SER A 43 7.95 -32.57 -12.67
N ASN A 44 8.57 -32.38 -11.51
CA ASN A 44 9.66 -31.45 -11.27
C ASN A 44 9.76 -30.22 -12.19
N ASP A 45 8.68 -29.47 -12.37
CA ASP A 45 8.75 -28.07 -12.73
C ASP A 45 9.01 -27.29 -11.45
N ASP A 46 10.27 -27.34 -10.98
CA ASP A 46 10.84 -26.27 -10.18
C ASP A 46 10.86 -25.02 -11.08
N ILE A 47 9.70 -24.38 -11.22
CA ILE A 47 9.60 -23.02 -11.71
C ILE A 47 10.38 -22.21 -10.68
N GLU A 48 11.62 -21.89 -11.03
CA GLU A 48 12.49 -20.99 -10.29
C GLU A 48 11.72 -19.66 -10.17
N HIS A 49 10.99 -19.51 -9.07
CA HIS A 49 10.28 -18.29 -8.79
C HIS A 49 11.34 -17.23 -8.52
N ASP A 50 11.51 -16.32 -9.48
CA ASP A 50 12.34 -15.14 -9.32
C ASP A 50 11.88 -14.41 -8.06
N ASN A 51 12.71 -14.49 -7.02
CA ASN A 51 12.51 -13.83 -5.73
C ASN A 51 12.95 -12.36 -5.78
N SER A 52 13.02 -11.75 -6.96
CA SER A 52 13.29 -10.32 -7.14
C SER A 52 12.01 -9.47 -7.08
N LEU A 53 12.18 -8.19 -6.72
CA LEU A 53 11.09 -7.22 -6.71
C LEU A 53 10.58 -7.03 -8.15
N PRO A 54 9.27 -7.20 -8.42
CA PRO A 54 8.71 -7.06 -9.76
C PRO A 54 9.05 -5.72 -10.40
N LYS A 55 9.42 -5.80 -11.67
CA LYS A 55 9.70 -4.66 -12.54
C LYS A 55 8.61 -4.55 -13.60
N TYR A 56 8.20 -3.32 -13.89
CA TYR A 56 7.18 -2.99 -14.86
C TYR A 56 7.75 -2.05 -15.92
N LYS A 57 7.26 -2.19 -17.14
CA LYS A 57 7.72 -1.36 -18.27
C LYS A 57 7.17 0.06 -18.16
N THR A 58 5.95 0.20 -17.63
CA THR A 58 5.28 1.49 -17.50
C THR A 58 4.81 1.74 -16.07
N ILE A 59 4.66 3.02 -15.70
CA ILE A 59 4.04 3.38 -14.42
C ILE A 59 2.59 2.90 -14.33
N LYS A 60 1.90 2.78 -15.47
CA LYS A 60 0.52 2.31 -15.50
C LYS A 60 0.42 0.85 -15.05
N GLU A 61 1.23 -0.02 -15.64
CA GLU A 61 1.35 -1.43 -15.24
C GLU A 61 1.71 -1.56 -13.75
N MET A 62 2.63 -0.73 -13.26
CA MET A 62 3.02 -0.71 -11.86
C MET A 62 1.86 -0.35 -10.92
N PHE A 63 1.11 0.72 -11.22
CA PHE A 63 -0.03 1.13 -10.40
C PHE A 63 -1.14 0.06 -10.42
N GLU A 64 -1.45 -0.49 -11.60
CA GLU A 64 -2.44 -1.56 -11.77
C GLU A 64 -2.09 -2.82 -10.95
N ALA A 65 -0.80 -3.19 -10.90
CA ALA A 65 -0.35 -4.34 -10.13
C ALA A 65 -0.32 -4.10 -8.61
N SER A 66 -0.14 -2.84 -8.17
CA SER A 66 -0.06 -2.50 -6.74
C SER A 66 -1.41 -2.48 -6.02
N TYR A 67 -2.49 -2.14 -6.76
CA TYR A 67 -3.82 -1.89 -6.21
C TYR A 67 -3.91 -0.83 -5.09
N ASP A 68 -2.86 -0.03 -4.88
CA ASP A 68 -2.83 1.01 -3.85
C ASP A 68 -3.69 2.23 -4.20
N PHE A 69 -3.84 2.49 -5.50
CA PHE A 69 -4.63 3.59 -6.07
C PHE A 69 -5.36 3.10 -7.33
N SER A 70 -6.56 3.63 -7.60
CA SER A 70 -7.34 3.28 -8.79
C SER A 70 -8.07 4.48 -9.38
N GLU A 71 -8.22 4.48 -10.70
CA GLU A 71 -8.99 5.50 -11.42
C GLU A 71 -10.49 5.38 -11.10
N GLU A 72 -10.97 4.14 -10.90
CA GLU A 72 -12.38 3.82 -10.63
C GLU A 72 -12.94 4.51 -9.38
N VAL A 73 -12.13 4.60 -8.31
CA VAL A 73 -12.53 5.24 -7.05
C VAL A 73 -11.95 6.65 -6.89
N GLY A 74 -11.39 7.21 -7.96
CA GLY A 74 -10.86 8.58 -7.99
C GLY A 74 -9.57 8.77 -7.17
N THR A 75 -8.90 7.69 -6.77
CA THR A 75 -7.64 7.76 -6.02
C THR A 75 -6.42 7.85 -6.92
N LEU A 76 -6.57 7.61 -8.23
CA LEU A 76 -5.54 7.77 -9.26
C LEU A 76 -6.06 8.56 -10.45
N LYS A 77 -5.20 9.39 -11.05
CA LYS A 77 -5.37 9.89 -12.42
C LYS A 77 -4.03 9.91 -13.13
N PHE A 78 -3.97 9.38 -14.34
CA PHE A 78 -2.84 9.60 -15.24
C PHE A 78 -3.04 10.91 -15.99
N ILE A 79 -2.38 11.98 -15.55
CA ILE A 79 -2.47 13.30 -16.20
C ILE A 79 -1.67 13.29 -17.51
N SER A 80 -0.52 12.63 -17.51
CA SER A 80 0.31 12.43 -18.71
C SER A 80 1.12 11.14 -18.58
N LEU A 81 1.11 10.34 -19.66
CA LEU A 81 1.89 9.11 -19.81
C LEU A 81 3.04 9.28 -20.83
N GLU A 82 3.27 10.50 -21.33
CA GLU A 82 4.43 10.81 -22.16
C GLU A 82 5.71 10.73 -21.30
N GLU A 83 6.69 9.93 -21.70
CA GLU A 83 7.92 9.68 -20.92
C GLU A 83 8.64 10.97 -20.47
N SER A 84 8.69 11.98 -21.34
CA SER A 84 9.33 13.27 -21.06
C SER A 84 8.54 14.16 -20.08
N LYS A 85 7.26 13.84 -19.85
CA LYS A 85 6.30 14.63 -19.05
C LYS A 85 5.40 13.73 -18.20
N LEU A 86 5.92 12.63 -17.65
CA LEU A 86 5.12 11.72 -16.82
C LEU A 86 4.52 12.49 -15.64
N HIS A 87 3.20 12.37 -15.49
CA HIS A 87 2.46 13.06 -14.44
C HIS A 87 1.29 12.23 -13.96
N VAL A 88 1.28 11.93 -12.67
CA VAL A 88 0.17 11.26 -11.99
C VAL A 88 -0.41 12.14 -10.89
N GLN A 89 -1.71 11.98 -10.65
CA GLN A 89 -2.35 12.43 -9.43
C GLN A 89 -2.68 11.21 -8.58
N VAL A 90 -2.32 11.24 -7.30
CA VAL A 90 -2.76 10.28 -6.30
C VAL A 90 -3.57 10.98 -5.21
N SER A 91 -4.57 10.28 -4.68
CA SER A 91 -5.52 10.84 -3.73
C SER A 91 -5.84 9.79 -2.68
N LYS A 92 -5.51 10.04 -1.42
CA LYS A 92 -6.04 9.24 -0.32
C LYS A 92 -7.30 9.88 0.26
N PRO A 93 -8.33 9.08 0.57
CA PRO A 93 -9.54 9.58 1.21
C PRO A 93 -9.26 10.15 2.60
N ILE A 94 -9.91 11.26 2.93
CA ILE A 94 -9.94 11.88 4.26
C ILE A 94 -11.38 12.17 4.70
N PHE A 95 -11.56 12.32 6.00
CA PHE A 95 -12.77 12.86 6.60
C PHE A 95 -12.63 14.39 6.79
N GLU A 96 -13.73 15.14 6.64
CA GLU A 96 -13.69 16.61 6.79
C GLU A 96 -13.25 17.07 8.19
N GLY A 97 -13.41 16.21 9.20
CA GLY A 97 -12.98 16.46 10.57
C GLY A 97 -11.52 16.11 10.87
N ASP A 98 -10.77 15.56 9.91
CA ASP A 98 -9.38 15.18 10.12
C ASP A 98 -8.51 16.39 10.44
N LEU A 99 -7.52 16.20 11.33
CA LEU A 99 -6.61 17.27 11.73
C LEU A 99 -5.75 17.70 10.53
N LYS A 100 -5.64 19.03 10.32
CA LYS A 100 -4.93 19.61 9.18
C LYS A 100 -3.48 19.12 9.05
N ASN A 101 -2.78 18.94 10.17
CA ASN A 101 -1.40 18.43 10.16
C ASN A 101 -1.32 16.97 9.71
N ILE A 102 -2.29 16.14 10.11
CA ILE A 102 -2.36 14.73 9.67
C ILE A 102 -2.63 14.65 8.16
N ILE A 103 -3.53 15.49 7.64
CA ILE A 103 -3.78 15.57 6.19
C ILE A 103 -2.51 16.01 5.46
N ALA A 104 -1.82 17.04 5.96
CA ALA A 104 -0.58 17.53 5.36
C ALA A 104 0.54 16.47 5.36
N GLU A 105 0.67 15.69 6.43
CA GLU A 105 1.61 14.56 6.50
C GLU A 105 1.23 13.46 5.51
N GLN A 106 -0.06 13.13 5.38
CA GLN A 106 -0.53 12.14 4.41
C GLN A 106 -0.20 12.54 2.98
N VAL A 107 -0.43 13.81 2.62
CA VAL A 107 -0.09 14.35 1.29
C VAL A 107 1.40 14.21 0.98
N LYS A 108 2.27 14.52 1.94
CA LYS A 108 3.73 14.31 1.78
C LYS A 108 4.04 12.83 1.62
N ARG A 109 3.42 11.97 2.44
CA ARG A 109 3.66 10.53 2.42
C ARG A 109 3.25 9.90 1.10
N ASP A 110 2.17 10.34 0.49
CA ASP A 110 1.74 9.86 -0.83
C ASP A 110 2.79 10.18 -1.89
N ILE A 111 3.34 11.41 -1.88
CA ILE A 111 4.41 11.82 -2.81
C ILE A 111 5.67 10.97 -2.60
N VAL A 112 6.12 10.79 -1.35
CA VAL A 112 7.28 9.94 -1.05
C VAL A 112 7.02 8.49 -1.44
N TYR A 113 5.84 7.96 -1.14
CA TYR A 113 5.49 6.58 -1.47
C TYR A 113 5.54 6.33 -2.98
N VAL A 114 4.82 7.14 -3.75
CA VAL A 114 4.73 7.00 -5.20
C VAL A 114 6.08 7.19 -5.87
N ALA A 115 6.86 8.20 -5.45
CA ALA A 115 8.17 8.45 -6.04
C ALA A 115 9.09 7.24 -5.90
N PHE A 116 9.23 6.73 -4.67
CA PHE A 116 10.15 5.64 -4.38
C PHE A 116 9.66 4.29 -4.89
N GLN A 117 8.35 4.02 -4.86
CA GLN A 117 7.75 2.84 -5.52
C GLN A 117 8.07 2.85 -7.01
N THR A 118 7.86 4.00 -7.67
CA THR A 118 8.08 4.13 -9.10
C THR A 118 9.52 3.86 -9.49
N PHE A 119 10.49 4.42 -8.78
CA PHE A 119 11.90 4.15 -9.07
C PHE A 119 12.34 2.74 -8.65
N ALA A 120 11.67 2.13 -7.66
CA ALA A 120 11.92 0.75 -7.28
C ALA A 120 11.46 -0.25 -8.34
N GLN A 121 10.35 0.02 -9.03
CA GLN A 121 9.66 -0.96 -9.86
C GLN A 121 9.62 -0.61 -11.35
N THR A 122 10.22 0.51 -11.77
CA THR A 122 10.32 0.89 -13.20
C THR A 122 11.72 1.44 -13.50
N GLU A 123 12.05 1.69 -14.77
CA GLU A 123 13.31 2.31 -15.21
C GLU A 123 13.19 3.81 -15.52
N ILE A 124 12.06 4.45 -15.17
CA ILE A 124 11.89 5.89 -15.47
C ILE A 124 12.87 6.75 -14.65
N ASN A 125 13.24 7.90 -15.19
CA ASN A 125 14.18 8.81 -14.55
C ASN A 125 13.53 10.00 -13.84
N ALA A 126 12.28 10.34 -14.19
CA ALA A 126 11.57 11.46 -13.57
C ALA A 126 10.06 11.22 -13.57
N LEU A 127 9.37 11.78 -12.56
CA LEU A 127 7.92 11.72 -12.42
C LEU A 127 7.41 13.00 -11.76
N THR A 128 6.36 13.59 -12.31
CA THR A 128 5.58 14.62 -11.60
C THR A 128 4.46 13.94 -10.83
N ILE A 129 4.32 14.26 -9.55
CA ILE A 129 3.31 13.69 -8.67
C ILE A 129 2.49 14.82 -8.09
N THR A 130 1.18 14.79 -8.31
CA THR A 130 0.22 15.60 -7.55
C THR A 130 -0.40 14.72 -6.47
N SER A 131 -0.21 15.03 -5.20
CA SER A 131 -1.05 14.49 -4.12
C SER A 131 -2.12 15.51 -3.75
N VAL A 132 -3.38 15.08 -3.83
CA VAL A 132 -4.53 15.87 -3.39
C VAL A 132 -5.54 14.92 -2.77
N PRO A 133 -5.88 15.06 -1.48
CA PRO A 133 -6.80 14.14 -0.83
C PRO A 133 -8.22 14.32 -1.37
N ASN A 134 -8.99 13.24 -1.41
CA ASN A 134 -10.41 13.24 -1.75
C ASN A 134 -11.28 12.92 -0.53
N SER A 135 -12.59 13.14 -0.65
CA SER A 135 -13.54 12.84 0.42
C SER A 135 -13.83 11.35 0.47
N ASN A 136 -13.76 10.78 1.68
CA ASN A 136 -14.19 9.41 1.92
C ASN A 136 -15.67 9.19 1.54
N ASP A 137 -16.54 10.16 1.81
CA ASP A 137 -17.99 10.04 1.53
C ASP A 137 -18.34 10.37 0.08
N LYS A 138 -17.51 11.17 -0.59
CA LYS A 138 -17.70 11.63 -1.97
C LYS A 138 -16.37 11.54 -2.72
N PRO A 139 -15.98 10.37 -3.25
CA PRO A 139 -14.65 10.14 -3.84
C PRO A 139 -14.24 11.10 -4.96
N ASN A 140 -15.21 11.74 -5.62
CA ASN A 140 -15.00 12.76 -6.66
C ASN A 140 -14.82 14.19 -6.13
N LYS A 141 -14.96 14.42 -4.82
CA LYS A 141 -14.72 15.71 -4.16
C LYS A 141 -13.28 15.74 -3.65
N TYR A 142 -12.48 16.64 -4.20
CA TYR A 142 -11.07 16.84 -3.84
C TYR A 142 -10.91 18.05 -2.91
N PHE A 143 -9.92 18.00 -2.03
CA PHE A 143 -9.59 19.10 -1.12
C PHE A 143 -8.33 19.82 -1.60
N ASP A 144 -8.48 20.68 -2.60
CA ASP A 144 -7.37 21.41 -3.25
C ASP A 144 -6.54 22.26 -2.28
N ILE A 145 -7.10 22.66 -1.14
CA ILE A 145 -6.37 23.39 -0.09
C ILE A 145 -5.15 22.64 0.45
N TYR A 146 -5.14 21.31 0.32
CA TYR A 146 -4.03 20.45 0.75
C TYR A 146 -3.17 19.95 -0.42
N LYS A 147 -3.50 20.32 -1.65
CA LYS A 147 -2.81 19.84 -2.85
C LYS A 147 -1.32 20.20 -2.82
N LYS A 148 -0.49 19.22 -3.17
CA LYS A 148 0.93 19.40 -3.45
C LYS A 148 1.30 18.74 -4.77
N THR A 149 2.14 19.41 -5.55
CA THR A 149 2.66 18.89 -6.81
C THR A 149 4.17 19.03 -6.81
N VAL A 150 4.89 17.94 -7.03
CA VAL A 150 6.35 17.91 -7.06
C VAL A 150 6.84 17.10 -8.24
N LYS A 151 7.92 17.56 -8.89
CA LYS A 151 8.66 16.79 -9.88
C LYS A 151 9.83 16.13 -9.20
N VAL A 152 9.91 14.80 -9.29
CA VAL A 152 10.94 13.99 -8.63
C VAL A 152 11.81 13.34 -9.68
N ASN A 153 13.12 13.30 -9.44
CA ASN A 153 14.09 12.63 -10.30
C ASN A 153 14.74 11.45 -9.55
N ARG A 154 15.11 10.40 -10.30
CA ARG A 154 15.74 9.18 -9.77
C ARG A 154 17.05 9.47 -9.04
N GLU A 155 17.86 10.38 -9.57
CA GLU A 155 19.14 10.78 -8.96
C GLU A 155 18.94 11.34 -7.55
N ASN A 156 18.01 12.28 -7.37
CA ASN A 156 17.68 12.83 -6.05
C ASN A 156 17.17 11.73 -5.10
N ALA A 157 16.35 10.79 -5.60
CA ALA A 157 15.87 9.67 -4.79
C ALA A 157 17.01 8.73 -4.36
N LEU A 158 18.00 8.47 -5.22
CA LEU A 158 19.20 7.70 -4.87
C LEU A 158 20.05 8.41 -3.80
N LEU A 159 20.21 9.74 -3.87
CA LEU A 159 20.90 10.51 -2.84
C LEU A 159 20.19 10.41 -1.48
N ILE A 160 18.85 10.39 -1.48
CA ILE A 160 18.04 10.20 -0.27
C ILE A 160 18.26 8.79 0.29
N LEU A 161 18.23 7.74 -0.54
CA LEU A 161 18.54 6.38 -0.09
C LEU A 161 19.92 6.30 0.53
N LYS A 162 20.94 6.90 -0.12
CA LYS A 162 22.30 6.88 0.38
C LYS A 162 22.41 7.56 1.73
N LYS A 163 21.73 8.70 1.89
CA LYS A 163 21.77 9.50 3.12
C LYS A 163 21.12 8.82 4.31
N TYR A 164 19.94 8.20 4.13
CA TYR A 164 19.15 7.68 5.26
C TYR A 164 19.24 6.17 5.44
N LEU A 165 19.64 5.42 4.42
CA LEU A 165 19.63 3.95 4.41
C LEU A 165 20.97 3.35 3.95
N ASP A 166 21.99 4.19 3.73
CA ASP A 166 23.34 3.81 3.32
C ASP A 166 23.42 2.94 2.06
N THR A 167 22.47 3.11 1.13
CA THR A 167 22.33 2.28 -0.06
C THR A 167 21.85 3.07 -1.26
N ASN A 168 22.12 2.56 -2.46
CA ASN A 168 21.58 3.08 -3.73
C ASN A 168 20.59 2.08 -4.37
N ASN A 169 20.22 1.03 -3.64
CA ASN A 169 19.34 -0.01 -4.17
C ASN A 169 17.90 0.19 -3.65
N PHE A 170 16.98 0.54 -4.55
CA PHE A 170 15.56 0.70 -4.22
C PHE A 170 14.88 -0.58 -3.72
N SER A 171 15.39 -1.78 -4.05
CA SER A 171 14.74 -3.03 -3.66
C SER A 171 14.67 -3.23 -2.13
N ILE A 172 15.56 -2.57 -1.38
CA ILE A 172 15.58 -2.61 0.09
C ILE A 172 14.33 -1.99 0.74
N LEU A 173 13.55 -1.23 -0.03
CA LEU A 173 12.29 -0.61 0.41
C LEU A 173 11.13 -1.61 0.46
N TYR A 174 11.35 -2.84 -0.02
CA TYR A 174 10.35 -3.88 -0.05
C TYR A 174 10.92 -5.18 0.49
N GLU A 175 10.05 -5.99 1.07
CA GLU A 175 10.36 -7.34 1.53
C GLU A 175 9.30 -8.30 0.99
N ASN A 176 9.75 -9.52 0.66
CA ASN A 176 8.87 -10.58 0.20
C ASN A 176 8.30 -11.32 1.42
N GLN A 177 6.98 -11.23 1.59
CA GLN A 177 6.21 -11.96 2.59
C GLN A 177 5.27 -12.92 1.88
N ASN A 178 5.56 -14.22 1.93
CA ASN A 178 4.72 -15.26 1.33
C ASN A 178 4.34 -14.98 -0.14
N ARG A 179 5.32 -14.60 -0.97
CA ARG A 179 5.18 -14.24 -2.39
C ARG A 179 4.48 -12.89 -2.64
N LEU A 180 4.26 -12.09 -1.61
CA LEU A 180 3.76 -10.72 -1.73
C LEU A 180 4.87 -9.74 -1.37
N TRP A 181 5.11 -8.76 -2.24
CA TRP A 181 6.05 -7.68 -1.97
C TRP A 181 5.37 -6.56 -1.22
N VAL A 182 5.81 -6.32 0.02
CA VAL A 182 5.23 -5.29 0.90
C VAL A 182 6.29 -4.27 1.30
N PRO A 183 5.91 -3.03 1.63
CA PRO A 183 6.86 -2.03 2.12
C PRO A 183 7.63 -2.51 3.35
N SER A 184 8.96 -2.40 3.30
CA SER A 184 9.85 -2.82 4.39
C SER A 184 9.91 -1.78 5.52
N LYS A 185 10.58 -2.15 6.62
CA LYS A 185 10.92 -1.20 7.70
C LYS A 185 11.76 -0.03 7.21
N GLN A 186 12.68 -0.27 6.27
CA GLN A 186 13.52 0.77 5.69
C GLN A 186 12.67 1.80 4.93
N PHE A 187 11.61 1.37 4.25
CA PHE A 187 10.70 2.32 3.61
C PHE A 187 9.89 3.11 4.64
N SER A 188 9.62 2.54 5.81
CA SER A 188 8.97 3.27 6.91
C SER A 188 9.84 4.43 7.42
N VAL A 189 11.17 4.27 7.44
CA VAL A 189 12.09 5.39 7.78
C VAL A 189 11.84 6.59 6.86
N LEU A 190 11.73 6.37 5.55
CA LEU A 190 11.53 7.48 4.60
C LEU A 190 10.13 8.11 4.69
N LYS A 191 9.09 7.29 4.90
CA LYS A 191 7.68 7.73 4.84
C LYS A 191 7.11 8.23 6.16
N PHE A 192 7.76 7.94 7.27
CA PHE A 192 7.28 8.29 8.61
C PHE A 192 8.35 9.03 9.41
N GLU A 193 9.49 8.40 9.65
CA GLU A 193 10.50 8.94 10.58
C GLU A 193 11.24 10.16 10.02
N LYS A 194 11.53 10.16 8.73
CA LYS A 194 12.26 11.22 7.99
C LYS A 194 11.39 11.93 6.96
N LEU A 195 10.07 11.85 7.13
CA LEU A 195 9.10 12.31 6.13
C LEU A 195 9.34 13.76 5.70
N ASN A 196 9.57 14.67 6.65
CA ASN A 196 9.74 16.09 6.34
C ASN A 196 11.06 16.33 5.60
N GLU A 197 12.16 15.73 6.05
CA GLU A 197 13.47 15.91 5.44
C GLU A 197 13.53 15.25 4.04
N VAL A 198 12.95 14.06 3.89
CA VAL A 198 12.84 13.36 2.60
C VAL A 198 11.99 14.18 1.63
N TYR A 199 10.81 14.65 2.05
CA TYR A 199 9.94 15.47 1.22
C TYR A 199 10.63 16.77 0.79
N SER A 200 11.30 17.48 1.69
CA SER A 200 12.06 18.69 1.34
C SER A 200 13.21 18.40 0.38
N MET A 201 13.87 17.24 0.45
CA MET A 201 14.89 16.85 -0.53
C MET A 201 14.31 16.46 -1.90
N ILE A 202 13.05 16.06 -1.97
CA ILE A 202 12.33 15.78 -3.23
C ILE A 202 11.85 17.08 -3.89
N GLU A 203 11.44 18.06 -3.10
CA GLU A 203 10.90 19.34 -3.57
C GLU A 203 11.96 20.31 -4.12
N ASN A 204 13.23 20.14 -3.72
CA ASN A 204 14.37 20.95 -4.17
C ASN A 204 15.04 20.34 -5.42
#